data_AF-A0A7V3ZYU9-F1
#
_entry.id   AF-A0A7V3ZYU9-F1
#
_cell.length_a   1.000
_cell.length_b   1.000
_cell.length_c   1.000
_cell.angle_alpha   90.00
_cell.angle_beta   90.00
_cell.angle_gamma   90.00
#
_symmetry.space_group_name_H-M   'P 1'
#
loop_
_entity.id
_entity.type
_entity.pdbx_description
1 polymer ?
#
loop_
_entity_poly.entity_id
_entity_poly.type
_entity_poly.pdbx_seq_one_letter_code
_entity_poly.pdbx_strand_id
1 'polypeptide(L)'
;MMADLFNLFNKTFRAYKIYPKGHEIPKYFLRQLWDNLKVSISKIPKIEFIFEKGEVLDLEGKIIWKENEDDDNLAWVMYKHGIRGISITQDITATDLQNLFEAIQNAYSSNDKYALIYEINLREYSGISFEFMPEFLQDQNVVVPETYQDLLKLKEKEPSSEPVEYEGSISATIEIPIIIESREVFTISFEEEQKLSEEISKERETNHLEKVLNYLYTIIELESIEEIESLLKALEEFILLEINDTGISKVSRVIHDLKTLKIKLQSTEKASAIEHLLKRISEPSLIENMIRNHIDNRPKELELLLSGLDPGAALALFKIAAELPQKSQRQLIFRAMINMQNFDPNRILSYIVANKKSEKVLAAGLEFISVGKYSQAREFLTELQMNIDKNLKKNLLEALSSIEGDLTPFFYDDDISVRMTTYLEMKRNPRKSFVNLIVERLKSDELFFKFDVLEKKQFLGLVPEYIDYPAVEETLRNILTQNLSLIYKITKSKKYYETLQFLINSLVESNKRKVYLLLIEAVKKTKDSKIREMCSEALKQLKE
;
A
#
# COMPACT_ATOMS: atom_id res chain seq x y z
N MET A 1 -26.39 8.98 -32.12
CA MET A 1 -26.55 8.64 -30.69
C MET A 1 -25.42 7.76 -30.18
N MET A 2 -25.31 6.48 -30.58
CA MET A 2 -24.21 5.60 -30.15
C MET A 2 -22.82 6.07 -30.63
N ALA A 3 -22.72 6.52 -31.89
CA ALA A 3 -21.50 7.11 -32.44
C ALA A 3 -21.07 8.39 -31.71
N ASP A 4 -22.02 9.28 -31.38
CA ASP A 4 -21.74 10.53 -30.66
C ASP A 4 -21.30 10.26 -29.21
N LEU A 5 -21.93 9.27 -28.57
CA LEU A 5 -21.56 8.81 -27.24
C LEU A 5 -20.15 8.22 -27.25
N PHE A 6 -19.83 7.34 -28.21
CA PHE A 6 -18.48 6.78 -28.32
C PHE A 6 -17.42 7.83 -28.65
N ASN A 7 -17.74 8.82 -29.49
CA ASN A 7 -16.84 9.95 -29.75
C ASN A 7 -16.51 10.73 -28.46
N LEU A 8 -17.48 10.84 -27.55
CA LEU A 8 -17.25 11.46 -26.25
C LEU A 8 -16.40 10.58 -25.32
N PHE A 9 -16.55 9.25 -25.37
CA PHE A 9 -15.62 8.31 -24.72
C PHE A 9 -14.19 8.52 -25.24
N ASN A 10 -13.99 8.59 -26.55
CA ASN A 10 -12.66 8.78 -27.15
C ASN A 10 -12.04 10.13 -26.78
N LYS A 11 -12.82 11.22 -26.80
CA LYS A 11 -12.36 12.55 -26.35
C LYS A 11 -11.98 12.56 -24.87
N THR A 12 -12.77 11.88 -24.02
CA THR A 12 -12.47 11.75 -22.60
C THR A 12 -11.17 10.97 -22.38
N PHE A 13 -10.99 9.87 -23.12
CA PHE A 13 -9.73 9.10 -23.12
C PHE A 13 -8.53 9.99 -23.48
N ARG A 14 -8.61 10.74 -24.59
CA ARG A 14 -7.54 11.66 -25.01
C ARG A 14 -7.22 12.71 -23.94
N ALA A 15 -8.24 13.26 -23.28
CA ALA A 15 -8.02 14.20 -22.18
C ALA A 15 -7.27 13.54 -21.00
N TYR A 16 -7.65 12.32 -20.61
CA TYR A 16 -6.95 11.56 -19.58
C TYR A 16 -5.52 11.17 -19.98
N LYS A 17 -5.26 10.96 -21.27
CA LYS A 17 -3.92 10.68 -21.79
C LYS A 17 -3.01 11.91 -21.75
N ILE A 18 -3.51 13.07 -22.21
CA ILE A 18 -2.70 14.29 -22.41
C ILE A 18 -2.43 15.01 -21.08
N TYR A 19 -3.41 15.07 -20.18
CA TYR A 19 -3.31 15.90 -18.98
C TYR A 19 -2.92 15.07 -17.74
N PRO A 20 -2.07 15.62 -16.87
CA PRO A 20 -1.63 14.93 -15.65
C PRO A 20 -2.81 14.74 -14.67
N LYS A 21 -2.66 13.73 -13.80
CA LYS A 21 -3.65 13.43 -12.75
C LYS A 21 -3.94 14.67 -11.91
N GLY A 22 -5.23 14.96 -11.73
CA GLY A 22 -5.70 16.12 -10.96
C GLY A 22 -6.08 17.35 -11.79
N HIS A 23 -5.71 17.41 -13.07
CA HIS A 23 -6.06 18.50 -13.98
C HIS A 23 -7.60 18.61 -14.18
N GLU A 24 -8.11 19.82 -14.44
CA GLU A 24 -9.55 20.07 -14.55
C GLU A 24 -10.16 19.59 -15.88
N ILE A 25 -9.38 19.63 -16.96
CA ILE A 25 -9.84 19.26 -18.31
C ILE A 25 -10.37 17.80 -18.40
N PRO A 26 -9.66 16.76 -17.90
CA PRO A 26 -10.21 15.40 -17.84
C PRO A 26 -11.53 15.31 -17.06
N LYS A 27 -11.66 16.06 -15.96
CA LYS A 27 -12.88 16.09 -15.13
C LYS A 27 -14.05 16.72 -15.89
N TYR A 28 -13.81 17.74 -16.70
CA TYR A 28 -14.82 18.36 -17.55
C TYR A 28 -15.37 17.37 -18.58
N PHE A 29 -14.49 16.69 -19.33
CA PHE A 29 -14.91 15.68 -20.30
C PHE A 29 -15.60 14.49 -19.64
N LEU A 30 -15.15 14.05 -18.46
CA LEU A 30 -15.80 13.00 -17.68
C LEU A 30 -17.22 13.39 -17.26
N ARG A 31 -17.43 14.63 -16.80
CA ARG A 31 -18.77 15.14 -16.46
C ARG A 31 -19.68 15.20 -17.68
N GLN A 32 -19.17 15.71 -18.80
CA GLN A 32 -19.91 15.77 -20.05
C GLN A 32 -20.30 14.35 -20.53
N LEU A 33 -19.39 13.39 -20.39
CA LEU A 33 -19.65 11.99 -20.69
C LEU A 33 -20.73 11.40 -19.78
N TRP A 34 -20.61 11.62 -18.47
CA TRP A 34 -21.57 11.15 -17.47
C TRP A 34 -22.99 11.66 -17.74
N ASP A 35 -23.13 12.95 -18.07
CA ASP A 35 -24.44 13.55 -18.33
C ASP A 35 -25.08 13.00 -19.62
N ASN A 36 -24.29 12.84 -20.70
CA ASN A 36 -24.79 12.22 -21.93
C ASN A 36 -25.07 10.73 -21.78
N LEU A 37 -24.30 10.04 -20.95
CA LEU A 37 -24.49 8.62 -20.68
C LEU A 37 -25.77 8.37 -19.88
N LYS A 38 -26.06 9.17 -18.86
CA LYS A 38 -27.35 9.11 -18.12
C LYS A 38 -28.55 9.30 -19.05
N VAL A 39 -28.47 10.27 -19.96
CA VAL A 39 -29.53 10.49 -20.98
C VAL A 39 -29.68 9.28 -21.89
N SER A 40 -28.57 8.67 -22.31
CA SER A 40 -28.59 7.51 -23.22
C SER A 40 -29.12 6.25 -22.54
N ILE A 41 -28.71 5.98 -21.30
CA ILE A 41 -29.11 4.82 -20.49
C ILE A 41 -30.58 4.89 -20.05
N SER A 42 -31.13 6.10 -19.91
CA SER A 42 -32.57 6.28 -19.67
C SER A 42 -33.45 5.85 -20.86
N LYS A 43 -32.87 5.79 -22.07
CA LYS A 43 -33.55 5.39 -23.32
C LYS A 43 -33.24 3.96 -23.71
N ILE A 44 -32.03 3.48 -23.40
CA ILE A 44 -31.54 2.15 -23.76
C ILE A 44 -30.97 1.51 -22.47
N PRO A 45 -31.59 0.46 -21.92
CA PRO A 45 -31.23 -0.09 -20.60
C PRO A 45 -29.84 -0.72 -20.54
N LYS A 46 -29.26 -1.07 -21.70
CA LYS A 46 -27.93 -1.64 -21.83
C LYS A 46 -27.26 -1.10 -23.09
N ILE A 47 -26.09 -0.47 -22.92
CA ILE A 47 -25.28 0.08 -24.00
C ILE A 47 -24.06 -0.82 -24.15
N GLU A 48 -23.83 -1.36 -25.34
CA GLU A 48 -22.69 -2.25 -25.59
C GLU A 48 -21.85 -1.73 -26.75
N PHE A 49 -20.53 -1.76 -26.55
CA PHE A 49 -19.52 -1.43 -27.55
C PHE A 49 -18.64 -2.66 -27.75
N ILE A 50 -18.53 -3.10 -29.00
CA ILE A 50 -17.63 -4.19 -29.40
C ILE A 50 -16.42 -3.55 -30.08
N PHE A 51 -15.22 -3.87 -29.60
CA PHE A 51 -13.96 -3.34 -30.08
C PHE A 51 -13.30 -4.31 -31.05
N GLU A 52 -13.00 -3.81 -32.25
CA GLU A 52 -12.15 -4.46 -33.24
C GLU A 52 -10.96 -3.53 -33.56
N LYS A 53 -10.05 -3.94 -34.45
CA LYS A 53 -8.84 -3.16 -34.78
C LYS A 53 -9.17 -1.76 -35.30
N GLY A 54 -9.10 -0.77 -34.40
CA GLY A 54 -9.41 0.64 -34.69
C GLY A 54 -10.90 0.93 -34.96
N GLU A 55 -11.79 -0.04 -34.75
CA GLU A 55 -13.22 0.04 -35.05
C GLU A 55 -14.07 -0.26 -33.81
N VAL A 56 -15.24 0.38 -33.73
CA VAL A 56 -16.27 0.05 -32.74
C VAL A 56 -17.55 -0.32 -33.44
N LEU A 57 -18.10 -1.46 -33.05
CA LEU A 57 -19.37 -1.98 -33.52
C LEU A 57 -20.43 -1.91 -32.41
N ASP A 58 -21.68 -1.76 -32.82
CA ASP A 58 -22.83 -2.01 -31.95
C ASP A 58 -23.19 -3.51 -31.91
N LEU A 59 -24.23 -3.86 -31.14
CA LEU A 59 -24.71 -5.24 -31.00
C LEU A 59 -25.24 -5.87 -32.28
N GLU A 60 -25.62 -5.04 -33.27
CA GLU A 60 -26.07 -5.52 -34.58
C GLU A 60 -24.88 -5.73 -35.53
N GLY A 61 -23.65 -5.50 -35.07
CA GLY A 61 -22.43 -5.64 -35.85
C GLY A 61 -22.21 -4.48 -36.82
N LYS A 62 -22.86 -3.33 -36.61
CA LYS A 62 -22.68 -2.14 -37.44
C LYS A 62 -21.56 -1.28 -36.87
N ILE A 63 -20.64 -0.87 -37.75
CA ILE A 63 -19.56 0.05 -37.39
C ILE A 63 -20.17 1.41 -37.03
N ILE A 64 -20.03 1.81 -35.77
CA ILE A 64 -20.46 3.11 -35.26
C ILE A 64 -19.32 4.12 -35.16
N TRP A 65 -18.07 3.64 -35.20
CA TRP A 65 -16.89 4.48 -35.14
C TRP A 65 -15.67 3.77 -35.72
N LYS A 66 -14.78 4.52 -36.38
CA LYS A 66 -13.55 4.02 -37.00
C LYS A 66 -12.49 5.11 -37.06
N GLU A 67 -11.27 4.79 -36.64
CA GLU A 67 -10.08 5.64 -36.76
C GLU A 67 -8.84 4.75 -36.97
N ASN A 68 -7.68 5.34 -37.24
CA ASN A 68 -6.44 4.59 -37.46
C ASN A 68 -6.00 3.84 -36.19
N GLU A 69 -5.17 2.80 -36.36
CA GLU A 69 -4.57 2.02 -35.27
C GLU A 69 -3.46 2.82 -34.56
N ASP A 70 -3.83 3.95 -33.97
CA ASP A 70 -2.93 4.81 -33.20
C ASP A 70 -3.21 4.72 -31.70
N ASP A 71 -2.20 5.03 -30.89
CA ASP A 71 -2.32 5.03 -29.44
C ASP A 71 -3.21 6.20 -28.91
N ASP A 72 -3.77 7.05 -29.78
CA ASP A 72 -4.78 8.08 -29.49
C ASP A 72 -6.22 7.61 -29.72
N ASN A 73 -6.39 6.39 -30.23
CA ASN A 73 -7.65 5.73 -30.52
C ASN A 73 -8.01 4.78 -29.37
N LEU A 74 -9.08 5.10 -28.64
CA LEU A 74 -9.58 4.27 -27.55
C LEU A 74 -9.92 2.84 -28.01
N ALA A 75 -10.55 2.67 -29.18
CA ALA A 75 -10.91 1.35 -29.69
C ALA A 75 -9.68 0.46 -29.92
N TRP A 76 -8.61 1.06 -30.49
CA TRP A 76 -7.33 0.38 -30.64
C TRP A 76 -6.70 0.02 -29.31
N VAL A 77 -6.69 0.94 -28.34
CA VAL A 77 -6.14 0.70 -27.00
C VAL A 77 -6.88 -0.45 -26.30
N MET A 78 -8.21 -0.45 -26.33
CA MET A 78 -9.01 -1.53 -25.73
C MET A 78 -8.73 -2.88 -26.40
N TYR A 79 -8.67 -2.91 -27.73
CA TYR A 79 -8.36 -4.11 -28.52
C TYR A 79 -6.94 -4.63 -28.25
N LYS A 80 -5.92 -3.76 -28.29
CA LYS A 80 -4.49 -4.08 -28.06
C LYS A 80 -4.27 -4.67 -26.66
N HIS A 81 -5.06 -4.25 -25.68
CA HIS A 81 -5.01 -4.75 -24.31
C HIS A 81 -6.02 -5.88 -24.01
N GLY A 82 -6.62 -6.48 -25.04
CA GLY A 82 -7.40 -7.72 -24.91
C GLY A 82 -8.84 -7.54 -24.43
N ILE A 83 -9.39 -6.33 -24.50
CA ILE A 83 -10.80 -6.06 -24.23
C ILE A 83 -11.54 -6.04 -25.56
N ARG A 84 -12.42 -7.03 -25.74
CA ARG A 84 -13.27 -7.20 -26.91
C ARG A 84 -14.55 -6.38 -26.83
N GLY A 85 -15.02 -6.07 -25.63
CA GLY A 85 -16.24 -5.31 -25.48
C GLY A 85 -16.45 -4.74 -24.09
N ILE A 86 -17.27 -3.71 -24.03
CA ILE A 86 -17.80 -3.16 -22.78
C ILE A 86 -19.32 -3.13 -22.87
N SER A 87 -19.98 -3.57 -21.80
CA SER A 87 -21.40 -3.36 -21.58
C SER A 87 -21.62 -2.43 -20.39
N ILE A 88 -22.50 -1.46 -20.58
CA ILE A 88 -22.85 -0.44 -19.59
C ILE A 88 -24.35 -0.56 -19.29
N THR A 89 -24.69 -0.65 -18.01
CA THR A 89 -26.07 -0.84 -17.51
C THR A 89 -26.56 0.36 -16.72
N GLN A 90 -27.82 0.33 -16.28
CA GLN A 90 -28.45 1.39 -15.49
C GLN A 90 -27.81 1.60 -14.11
N ASP A 91 -27.08 0.60 -13.61
CA ASP A 91 -26.41 0.65 -12.31
C ASP A 91 -25.06 1.40 -12.35
N ILE A 92 -24.72 2.00 -13.49
CA ILE A 92 -23.46 2.73 -13.64
C ILE A 92 -23.40 3.93 -12.70
N THR A 93 -22.23 4.13 -12.10
CA THR A 93 -21.94 5.30 -11.27
C THR A 93 -20.91 6.22 -11.93
N ALA A 94 -20.83 7.47 -11.48
CA ALA A 94 -19.76 8.38 -11.91
C ALA A 94 -18.37 7.83 -11.54
N THR A 95 -18.29 7.10 -10.43
CA THR A 95 -17.08 6.41 -9.96
C THR A 95 -16.68 5.29 -10.92
N ASP A 96 -17.62 4.53 -11.49
CA ASP A 96 -17.33 3.49 -12.48
C ASP A 96 -16.63 4.08 -13.73
N LEU A 97 -17.09 5.23 -14.22
CA LEU A 97 -16.45 5.92 -15.35
C LEU A 97 -15.06 6.43 -14.97
N GLN A 98 -14.93 7.05 -13.79
CA GLN A 98 -13.63 7.53 -13.32
C GLN A 98 -12.64 6.35 -13.21
N ASN A 99 -13.06 5.25 -12.61
CA ASN A 99 -12.30 4.02 -12.46
C ASN A 99 -11.85 3.45 -13.82
N LEU A 100 -12.72 3.47 -14.83
CA LEU A 100 -12.41 3.02 -16.18
C LEU A 100 -11.30 3.86 -16.83
N PHE A 101 -11.43 5.19 -16.83
CA PHE A 101 -10.43 6.05 -17.47
C PHE A 101 -9.11 6.10 -16.70
N GLU A 102 -9.12 5.98 -15.38
CA GLU A 102 -7.90 5.83 -14.58
C GLU A 102 -7.19 4.50 -14.84
N ALA A 103 -7.94 3.40 -14.99
CA ALA A 103 -7.39 2.10 -15.38
C ALA A 103 -6.73 2.17 -16.76
N ILE A 104 -7.40 2.80 -17.73
CA ILE A 104 -6.84 3.04 -19.07
C ILE A 104 -5.58 3.91 -19.00
N GLN A 105 -5.60 5.01 -18.24
CA GLN A 105 -4.45 5.91 -18.09
C GLN A 105 -3.22 5.20 -17.47
N ASN A 106 -3.45 4.37 -16.45
CA ASN A 106 -2.38 3.60 -15.80
C ASN A 106 -1.80 2.52 -16.73
N ALA A 107 -2.67 1.80 -17.43
CA ALA A 107 -2.28 0.74 -18.34
C ALA A 107 -1.55 1.27 -19.59
N TYR A 108 -1.96 2.44 -20.08
CA TYR A 108 -1.38 3.08 -21.26
C TYR A 108 0.13 3.35 -21.12
N SER A 109 0.60 3.63 -19.90
CA SER A 109 2.04 3.87 -19.64
C SER A 109 2.87 2.58 -19.55
N SER A 110 2.23 1.41 -19.67
CA SER A 110 2.87 0.10 -19.58
C SER A 110 3.00 -0.55 -20.96
N ASN A 111 4.16 -1.17 -21.23
CA ASN A 111 4.37 -2.00 -22.42
C ASN A 111 3.76 -3.41 -22.27
N ASP A 112 3.16 -3.73 -21.12
CA ASP A 112 2.52 -5.02 -20.88
C ASP A 112 1.10 -5.06 -21.49
N LYS A 113 0.88 -6.01 -22.40
CA LYS A 113 -0.43 -6.24 -23.02
C LYS A 113 -1.54 -6.57 -22.01
N TYR A 114 -1.20 -7.11 -20.82
CA TYR A 114 -2.18 -7.42 -19.76
C TYR A 114 -2.44 -6.27 -18.78
N ALA A 115 -1.73 -5.14 -18.90
CA ALA A 115 -1.80 -4.05 -17.92
C ALA A 115 -3.22 -3.53 -17.67
N LEU A 116 -4.02 -3.39 -18.74
CA LEU A 116 -5.39 -2.89 -18.60
C LEU A 116 -6.32 -3.90 -17.93
N ILE A 117 -6.18 -5.18 -18.26
CA ILE A 117 -6.94 -6.26 -17.62
C ILE A 117 -6.62 -6.31 -16.12
N TYR A 118 -5.35 -6.15 -15.76
CA TYR A 118 -4.91 -6.07 -14.37
C TYR A 118 -5.51 -4.85 -13.65
N GLU A 119 -5.41 -3.66 -14.25
CA GLU A 119 -5.94 -2.41 -13.66
C GLU A 119 -7.46 -2.45 -13.48
N ILE A 120 -8.20 -3.06 -14.42
CA ILE A 120 -9.64 -3.26 -14.30
C ILE A 120 -9.96 -4.20 -13.13
N ASN A 121 -9.21 -5.31 -12.96
CA ASN A 121 -9.44 -6.26 -11.87
C ASN A 121 -9.12 -5.72 -10.47
N LEU A 122 -8.35 -4.63 -10.36
CA LEU A 122 -8.09 -3.96 -9.08
C LEU A 122 -9.25 -3.07 -8.62
N ARG A 123 -10.26 -2.84 -9.46
CA ARG A 123 -11.34 -1.90 -9.23
C ARG A 123 -12.68 -2.62 -9.26
N GLU A 124 -13.64 -2.11 -8.49
CA GLU A 124 -15.01 -2.58 -8.52
C GLU A 124 -15.82 -1.69 -9.47
N TYR A 125 -16.67 -2.32 -10.29
CA TYR A 125 -17.57 -1.66 -11.23
C TYR A 125 -19.00 -2.12 -10.94
N SER A 126 -19.89 -1.17 -10.68
CA SER A 126 -21.29 -1.47 -10.36
C SER A 126 -22.12 -1.65 -11.63
N GLY A 127 -21.89 -0.83 -12.66
CA GLY A 127 -22.67 -0.86 -13.90
C GLY A 127 -21.88 -1.10 -15.18
N ILE A 128 -20.61 -1.50 -15.12
CA ILE A 128 -19.77 -1.79 -16.29
C ILE A 128 -19.31 -3.25 -16.25
N SER A 129 -19.52 -3.99 -17.33
CA SER A 129 -18.96 -5.32 -17.54
C SER A 129 -18.04 -5.35 -18.76
N PHE A 130 -16.99 -6.16 -18.69
CA PHE A 130 -15.97 -6.26 -19.74
C PHE A 130 -16.03 -7.65 -20.38
N GLU A 131 -15.94 -7.67 -21.70
CA GLU A 131 -15.72 -8.89 -22.48
C GLU A 131 -14.25 -8.94 -22.90
N PHE A 132 -13.55 -10.01 -22.55
CA PHE A 132 -12.14 -10.19 -22.88
C PHE A 132 -11.99 -11.08 -24.12
N MET A 133 -10.97 -10.79 -24.93
CA MET A 133 -10.67 -11.58 -26.12
C MET A 133 -10.32 -13.03 -25.73
N PRO A 134 -10.80 -14.04 -26.47
CA PRO A 134 -10.48 -15.44 -26.19
C PRO A 134 -8.98 -15.72 -26.15
N GLU A 135 -8.13 -15.05 -26.93
CA GLU A 135 -6.67 -15.25 -26.88
C GLU A 135 -6.02 -14.70 -25.60
N PHE A 136 -6.71 -13.83 -24.86
CA PHE A 136 -6.30 -13.35 -23.53
C PHE A 136 -6.89 -14.21 -22.40
N LEU A 137 -7.90 -15.03 -22.70
CA LEU A 137 -8.47 -16.05 -21.82
C LEU A 137 -7.83 -17.43 -22.08
N GLN A 138 -7.39 -17.69 -23.31
CA GLN A 138 -6.72 -18.88 -23.81
C GLN A 138 -5.21 -18.65 -23.82
N ASP A 139 -4.68 -18.59 -22.61
CA ASP A 139 -3.45 -19.32 -22.32
C ASP A 139 -3.51 -19.76 -20.84
N GLN A 140 -4.55 -20.51 -20.46
CA GLN A 140 -4.48 -21.39 -19.29
C GLN A 140 -3.83 -22.75 -19.66
N ASN A 141 -2.89 -22.74 -20.59
CA ASN A 141 -1.70 -23.58 -20.48
C ASN A 141 -0.53 -22.75 -19.93
N VAL A 142 -0.79 -21.84 -18.98
CA VAL A 142 0.18 -21.64 -17.90
C VAL A 142 0.36 -23.02 -17.28
N VAL A 143 1.40 -23.73 -17.72
CA VAL A 143 1.97 -24.81 -16.92
C VAL A 143 2.37 -24.11 -15.64
N VAL A 144 1.47 -24.12 -14.66
CA VAL A 144 1.76 -23.70 -13.31
C VAL A 144 2.95 -24.56 -12.94
N PRO A 145 4.14 -23.98 -12.73
CA PRO A 145 5.34 -24.76 -12.42
C PRO A 145 5.04 -25.52 -11.13
N GLU A 146 4.71 -26.80 -11.23
CA GLU A 146 4.48 -27.63 -10.05
C GLU A 146 5.79 -27.78 -9.25
N THR A 147 6.93 -27.48 -9.90
CA THR A 147 8.25 -27.52 -9.30
C THR A 147 9.10 -26.26 -9.55
N TYR A 148 10.00 -25.98 -8.61
CA TYR A 148 10.97 -24.88 -8.67
C TYR A 148 11.93 -24.98 -9.88
N GLN A 149 12.16 -26.18 -10.41
CA GLN A 149 12.99 -26.40 -11.60
C GLN A 149 12.33 -25.93 -12.90
N ASP A 150 11.00 -25.96 -12.97
CA ASP A 150 10.25 -25.46 -14.13
C ASP A 150 10.23 -23.92 -14.16
N LEU A 151 10.32 -23.30 -12.98
CA LEU A 151 10.49 -21.85 -12.79
C LEU A 151 11.88 -21.35 -13.22
N LEU A 152 12.93 -22.16 -13.06
CA LEU A 152 14.29 -21.81 -13.46
C LEU A 152 14.50 -21.83 -14.98
N LYS A 153 13.76 -22.68 -15.72
CA LYS A 153 13.83 -22.78 -17.19
C LYS A 153 13.22 -21.59 -17.93
N LEU A 154 12.34 -20.82 -17.28
CA LEU A 154 11.66 -19.66 -17.86
C LEU A 154 12.46 -18.35 -17.72
N LYS A 155 13.58 -18.37 -16.99
CA LYS A 155 14.37 -17.18 -16.64
C LYS A 155 15.39 -16.74 -17.70
N GLU A 156 15.52 -17.46 -18.82
CA GLU A 156 16.61 -17.26 -19.80
C GLU A 156 16.24 -16.49 -21.08
N LYS A 157 15.11 -15.78 -21.13
CA LYS A 157 14.85 -14.83 -22.23
C LYS A 157 14.54 -13.44 -21.71
N GLU A 158 15.60 -12.71 -21.36
CA GLU A 158 15.54 -11.24 -21.34
C GLU A 158 15.49 -10.74 -22.80
N PRO A 159 14.56 -9.84 -23.16
CA PRO A 159 14.51 -9.25 -24.48
C PRO A 159 15.67 -8.26 -24.66
N SER A 160 16.45 -8.45 -25.73
CA SER A 160 17.47 -7.52 -26.20
C SER A 160 16.81 -6.20 -26.62
N SER A 161 17.27 -5.11 -26.01
CA SER A 161 16.90 -3.74 -26.35
C SER A 161 17.79 -3.24 -27.50
N GLU A 162 17.28 -3.27 -28.73
CA GLU A 162 17.77 -2.44 -29.83
C GLU A 162 16.84 -1.23 -30.01
N PRO A 163 17.37 -0.01 -30.17
CA PRO A 163 16.58 1.20 -30.33
C PRO A 163 16.00 1.31 -31.75
N VAL A 164 14.71 1.57 -31.86
CA VAL A 164 14.05 1.96 -33.12
C VAL A 164 14.05 3.48 -33.20
N GLU A 165 14.74 4.03 -34.21
CA GLU A 165 14.69 5.45 -34.57
C GLU A 165 13.29 5.80 -35.12
N TYR A 166 12.69 6.87 -34.58
CA TYR A 166 11.49 7.49 -35.13
C TYR A 166 11.85 8.85 -35.74
N GLU A 167 11.84 8.92 -37.07
CA GLU A 167 11.73 10.17 -37.84
C GLU A 167 10.24 10.55 -37.98
N GLY A 168 9.94 11.86 -37.92
CA GLY A 168 8.73 12.41 -38.53
C GLY A 168 7.94 13.39 -37.67
N SER A 169 8.07 14.67 -38.01
CA SER A 169 7.26 15.80 -37.53
C SER A 169 6.11 16.06 -38.49
N ILE A 170 4.85 16.24 -38.01
CA ILE A 170 3.82 16.98 -38.76
C ILE A 170 2.89 17.75 -37.81
N SER A 171 2.82 19.06 -38.05
CA SER A 171 1.87 20.04 -37.50
C SER A 171 0.59 20.07 -38.33
N ALA A 172 -0.59 20.16 -37.71
CA ALA A 172 -1.81 20.59 -38.39
C ALA A 172 -2.77 21.30 -37.42
N THR A 173 -2.88 22.61 -37.60
CA THR A 173 -3.91 23.51 -37.06
C THR A 173 -5.23 23.28 -37.80
N ILE A 174 -6.36 23.22 -37.08
CA ILE A 174 -7.71 23.21 -37.67
C ILE A 174 -8.53 24.32 -37.02
N GLU A 175 -8.91 25.33 -37.81
CA GLU A 175 -9.91 26.34 -37.49
C GLU A 175 -11.33 25.78 -37.73
N ILE A 176 -12.28 26.07 -36.85
CA ILE A 176 -13.70 25.76 -37.05
C ILE A 176 -14.52 27.05 -36.91
N PRO A 177 -15.41 27.39 -37.86
CA PRO A 177 -16.21 28.60 -37.83
C PRO A 177 -17.44 28.40 -36.93
N ILE A 178 -17.73 29.38 -36.07
CA ILE A 178 -18.96 29.41 -35.26
C ILE A 178 -19.88 30.48 -35.85
N ILE A 179 -21.04 30.05 -36.35
CA ILE A 179 -22.18 30.92 -36.69
C ILE A 179 -23.11 30.95 -35.48
N ILE A 180 -23.43 32.17 -35.04
CA ILE A 180 -24.19 32.54 -33.85
C ILE A 180 -25.67 32.70 -34.21
N GLU A 181 -26.61 32.24 -33.37
CA GLU A 181 -27.93 32.88 -33.29
C GLU A 181 -28.38 33.09 -31.84
N SER A 182 -29.01 34.25 -31.65
CA SER A 182 -29.21 35.07 -30.47
C SER A 182 -30.31 34.59 -29.50
N ARG A 183 -30.06 34.78 -28.20
CA ARG A 183 -31.10 35.12 -27.21
C ARG A 183 -30.59 36.21 -26.29
N GLU A 184 -31.38 37.27 -26.18
CA GLU A 184 -31.14 38.41 -25.29
C GLU A 184 -31.14 37.93 -23.83
N VAL A 185 -29.94 37.82 -23.28
CA VAL A 185 -29.66 37.68 -21.85
C VAL A 185 -28.89 38.94 -21.48
N PHE A 186 -29.23 39.56 -20.34
CA PHE A 186 -28.56 40.75 -19.81
C PHE A 186 -27.05 40.68 -20.05
N THR A 187 -26.57 41.50 -20.97
CA THR A 187 -25.16 41.51 -21.38
C THR A 187 -24.39 42.22 -20.28
N ILE A 188 -23.63 41.45 -19.50
CA ILE A 188 -22.42 41.97 -18.86
C ILE A 188 -21.64 42.65 -19.98
N SER A 189 -21.31 43.93 -19.82
CA SER A 189 -20.58 44.65 -20.87
C SER A 189 -19.23 43.98 -21.11
N PHE A 190 -18.70 44.08 -22.34
CA PHE A 190 -17.39 43.51 -22.65
C PHE A 190 -16.28 44.00 -21.68
N GLU A 191 -16.41 45.23 -21.18
CA GLU A 191 -15.51 45.78 -20.16
C GLU A 191 -15.69 45.13 -18.78
N GLU A 192 -16.92 44.84 -18.36
CA GLU A 192 -17.20 44.12 -17.11
C GLU A 192 -16.82 42.65 -17.21
N GLU A 193 -17.03 42.01 -18.36
CA GLU A 193 -16.63 40.64 -18.62
C GLU A 193 -15.10 40.52 -18.68
N GLN A 194 -14.40 41.49 -19.29
CA GLN A 194 -12.95 41.57 -19.24
C GLN A 194 -12.44 41.84 -17.82
N LYS A 195 -13.05 42.77 -17.07
CA LYS A 195 -12.65 43.02 -15.67
C LYS A 195 -12.87 41.81 -14.79
N LEU A 196 -14.02 41.17 -14.87
CA LEU A 196 -14.32 39.95 -14.11
C LEU A 196 -13.40 38.81 -14.56
N SER A 197 -13.16 38.65 -15.85
CA SER A 197 -12.21 37.66 -16.36
C SER A 197 -10.78 37.95 -15.89
N GLU A 198 -10.35 39.21 -15.82
CA GLU A 198 -9.05 39.62 -15.30
C GLU A 198 -8.95 39.43 -13.78
N GLU A 199 -9.99 39.75 -13.02
CA GLU A 199 -10.06 39.52 -11.57
C GLU A 199 -10.05 38.02 -11.26
N ILE A 200 -10.85 37.22 -11.98
CA ILE A 200 -10.88 35.76 -11.87
C ILE A 200 -9.54 35.15 -12.30
N SER A 201 -8.90 35.68 -13.35
CA SER A 201 -7.59 35.21 -13.80
C SER A 201 -6.49 35.55 -12.78
N LYS A 202 -6.49 36.77 -12.22
CA LYS A 202 -5.59 37.18 -11.14
C LYS A 202 -5.80 36.35 -9.86
N GLU A 203 -7.04 36.04 -9.52
CA GLU A 203 -7.37 35.21 -8.36
C GLU A 203 -6.95 33.75 -8.58
N ARG A 204 -7.16 33.20 -9.79
CA ARG A 204 -6.70 31.85 -10.18
C ARG A 204 -5.19 31.72 -10.30
N GLU A 205 -4.50 32.79 -10.69
CA GLU A 205 -3.03 32.87 -10.74
C GLU A 205 -2.42 33.14 -9.36
N THR A 206 -3.23 33.47 -8.34
CA THR A 206 -2.70 33.70 -7.00
C THR A 206 -2.26 32.38 -6.40
N ASN A 207 -0.95 32.16 -6.33
CA ASN A 207 -0.37 31.05 -5.60
C ASN A 207 -0.68 31.19 -4.11
N HIS A 208 -1.78 30.58 -3.65
CA HIS A 208 -2.24 30.69 -2.26
C HIS A 208 -1.17 30.27 -1.26
N LEU A 209 -0.28 29.33 -1.63
CA LEU A 209 0.87 28.96 -0.81
C LEU A 209 1.86 30.11 -0.66
N GLU A 210 2.12 30.87 -1.72
CA GLU A 210 2.98 32.06 -1.70
C GLU A 210 2.36 33.19 -0.87
N LYS A 211 1.04 33.41 -0.98
CA LYS A 211 0.31 34.31 -0.08
C LYS A 211 0.49 33.91 1.39
N VAL A 212 0.36 32.62 1.70
CA VAL A 212 0.53 32.13 3.08
C VAL A 212 1.97 32.26 3.55
N LEU A 213 2.96 31.91 2.72
CA LEU A 213 4.36 32.12 3.03
C LEU A 213 4.67 33.60 3.28
N ASN A 214 4.10 34.51 2.48
CA ASN A 214 4.22 35.94 2.69
C ASN A 214 3.60 36.36 4.03
N TYR A 215 2.40 35.88 4.38
CA TYR A 215 1.82 36.13 5.70
C TYR A 215 2.72 35.62 6.83
N LEU A 216 3.32 34.45 6.68
CA LEU A 216 4.26 33.89 7.66
C LEU A 216 5.53 34.73 7.81
N TYR A 217 6.07 35.31 6.73
CA TYR A 217 7.16 36.29 6.79
C TYR A 217 6.72 37.59 7.47
N THR A 218 5.51 38.07 7.16
CA THR A 218 4.92 39.25 7.82
C THR A 218 4.81 39.05 9.33
N ILE A 219 4.48 37.86 9.84
CA ILE A 219 4.48 37.58 11.30
C ILE A 219 5.83 37.89 11.96
N ILE A 220 6.94 37.65 11.26
CA ILE A 220 8.29 37.94 11.79
C ILE A 220 8.52 39.45 11.85
N GLU A 221 8.05 40.17 10.82
CA GLU A 221 8.32 41.60 10.60
C GLU A 221 7.41 42.54 11.39
N LEU A 222 6.19 42.10 11.76
CA LEU A 222 5.22 42.94 12.49
C LEU A 222 5.72 43.31 13.89
N GLU A 223 5.58 44.57 14.30
CA GLU A 223 6.01 45.02 15.63
C GLU A 223 4.93 44.83 16.71
N SER A 224 3.65 44.95 16.37
CA SER A 224 2.54 44.87 17.33
C SER A 224 1.97 43.45 17.48
N ILE A 225 1.54 43.09 18.70
CA ILE A 225 0.91 41.78 18.98
C ILE A 225 -0.51 41.67 18.39
N GLU A 226 -1.24 42.77 18.33
CA GLU A 226 -2.63 42.83 17.84
C GLU A 226 -2.74 42.53 16.33
N GLU A 227 -1.78 43.01 15.53
CA GLU A 227 -1.69 42.70 14.11
C GLU A 227 -1.32 41.23 13.88
N ILE A 228 -0.49 40.66 14.74
CA ILE A 228 -0.11 39.25 14.69
C ILE A 228 -1.29 38.35 15.01
N GLU A 229 -2.08 38.65 16.04
CA GLU A 229 -3.28 37.88 16.38
C GLU A 229 -4.30 37.87 15.23
N SER A 230 -4.48 39.02 14.57
CA SER A 230 -5.36 39.14 13.41
C SER A 230 -4.90 38.26 12.24
N LEU A 231 -3.60 38.24 11.97
CA LEU A 231 -3.00 37.42 10.91
C LEU A 231 -3.04 35.93 11.25
N LEU A 232 -2.78 35.54 12.50
CA LEU A 232 -2.91 34.16 12.96
C LEU A 232 -4.35 33.64 12.86
N LYS A 233 -5.35 34.50 13.10
CA LYS A 233 -6.76 34.15 12.90
C LYS A 233 -7.09 33.90 11.42
N ALA A 234 -6.57 34.73 10.52
CA ALA A 234 -6.73 34.49 9.08
C ALA A 234 -6.04 33.19 8.62
N LEU A 235 -4.85 32.89 9.17
CA LEU A 235 -4.18 31.61 8.93
C LEU A 235 -4.97 30.42 9.46
N GLU A 236 -5.62 30.56 10.61
CA GLU A 236 -6.49 29.53 11.14
C GLU A 236 -7.67 29.24 10.21
N GLU A 237 -8.38 30.28 9.78
CA GLU A 237 -9.51 30.14 8.84
C GLU A 237 -9.05 29.47 7.54
N PHE A 238 -7.89 29.85 7.00
CA PHE A 238 -7.28 29.19 5.86
C PHE A 238 -7.00 27.71 6.11
N ILE A 239 -6.39 27.36 7.25
CA ILE A 239 -6.11 25.97 7.62
C ILE A 239 -7.43 25.18 7.65
N LEU A 240 -8.46 25.68 8.32
CA LEU A 240 -9.75 25.01 8.47
C LEU A 240 -10.48 24.81 7.13
N LEU A 241 -10.33 25.74 6.18
CA LEU A 241 -10.88 25.61 4.84
C LEU A 241 -10.14 24.54 4.03
N GLU A 242 -8.81 24.63 3.96
CA GLU A 242 -8.00 23.75 3.10
C GLU A 242 -7.90 22.31 3.63
N ILE A 243 -8.10 22.09 4.93
CA ILE A 243 -8.03 20.75 5.54
C ILE A 243 -9.18 19.85 5.12
N ASN A 244 -10.31 20.42 4.72
CA ASN A 244 -11.49 19.67 4.28
C ASN A 244 -11.51 19.42 2.77
N ASP A 245 -10.56 20.00 2.03
CA ASP A 245 -10.47 19.92 0.58
C ASP A 245 -9.15 19.26 0.14
N THR A 246 -8.72 19.47 -1.10
CA THR A 246 -7.46 18.93 -1.67
C THR A 246 -6.18 19.60 -1.12
N GLY A 247 -6.29 20.50 -0.14
CA GLY A 247 -5.23 21.36 0.36
C GLY A 247 -4.29 20.76 1.41
N ILE A 248 -4.43 19.49 1.80
CA ILE A 248 -3.69 18.87 2.92
C ILE A 248 -2.17 19.09 2.88
N SER A 249 -1.55 19.04 1.70
CA SER A 249 -0.11 19.27 1.54
C SER A 249 0.29 20.72 1.84
N LYS A 250 -0.57 21.68 1.49
CA LYS A 250 -0.35 23.10 1.81
C LYS A 250 -0.45 23.29 3.33
N VAL A 251 -1.51 22.78 3.94
CA VAL A 251 -1.72 22.87 5.40
C VAL A 251 -0.54 22.29 6.17
N SER A 252 -0.06 21.11 5.75
CA SER A 252 1.11 20.49 6.37
C SER A 252 2.36 21.39 6.30
N ARG A 253 2.59 22.07 5.17
CA ARG A 253 3.71 23.01 5.01
C ARG A 253 3.55 24.23 5.93
N VAL A 254 2.35 24.81 5.99
CA VAL A 254 2.04 25.95 6.88
C VAL A 254 2.32 25.61 8.35
N ILE A 255 1.87 24.43 8.80
CA ILE A 255 2.10 23.97 10.17
C ILE A 255 3.61 23.79 10.45
N HIS A 256 4.34 23.21 9.50
CA HIS A 256 5.79 23.06 9.60
C HIS A 256 6.50 24.42 9.72
N ASP A 257 6.09 25.38 8.90
CA ASP A 257 6.68 26.72 8.89
C ASP A 257 6.32 27.48 10.17
N LEU A 258 5.08 27.39 10.67
CA LEU A 258 4.67 27.94 11.97
C LEU A 258 5.49 27.36 13.13
N LYS A 259 5.76 26.04 13.14
CA LYS A 259 6.64 25.41 14.12
C LYS A 259 8.06 25.97 14.05
N THR A 260 8.59 26.11 12.83
CA THR A 260 9.93 26.67 12.59
C THR A 260 10.01 28.12 13.06
N LEU A 261 8.97 28.91 12.80
CA LEU A 261 8.86 30.29 13.26
C LEU A 261 8.77 30.40 14.78
N LYS A 262 7.98 29.53 15.43
CA LYS A 262 7.90 29.47 16.89
C LYS A 262 9.28 29.28 17.52
N ILE A 263 10.09 28.38 16.96
CA ILE A 263 11.46 28.13 17.42
C ILE A 263 12.34 29.38 17.25
N LYS A 264 12.26 30.05 16.09
CA LYS A 264 13.03 31.28 15.83
C LYS A 264 12.64 32.44 16.75
N LEU A 265 11.34 32.58 17.03
CA LEU A 265 10.79 33.64 17.86
C LEU A 265 11.03 33.43 19.37
N GLN A 266 11.47 32.23 19.78
CA GLN A 266 11.79 31.89 21.18
C GLN A 266 10.63 32.22 22.15
N SER A 267 10.88 32.46 23.43
CA SER A 267 9.85 32.71 24.46
C SER A 267 9.24 34.12 24.39
N THR A 268 8.89 34.59 23.20
CA THR A 268 8.18 35.85 22.99
C THR A 268 6.65 35.66 23.08
N GLU A 269 5.91 36.75 23.28
CA GLU A 269 4.44 36.74 23.20
C GLU A 269 3.95 36.22 21.84
N LYS A 270 4.68 36.55 20.76
CA LYS A 270 4.41 36.07 19.39
C LYS A 270 4.49 34.54 19.29
N ALA A 271 5.50 33.93 19.91
CA ALA A 271 5.62 32.47 19.93
C ALA A 271 4.49 31.82 20.75
N SER A 272 4.02 32.48 21.81
CA SER A 272 2.88 32.01 22.60
C SER A 272 1.58 32.07 21.78
N ALA A 273 1.38 33.09 20.96
CA ALA A 273 0.24 33.20 20.05
C ALA A 273 0.26 32.10 18.97
N ILE A 274 1.43 31.82 18.37
CA ILE A 274 1.60 30.69 17.43
C ILE A 274 1.32 29.35 18.14
N GLU A 275 1.77 29.17 19.38
CA GLU A 275 1.48 27.97 20.14
C GLU A 275 -0.01 27.78 20.39
N HIS A 276 -0.73 28.86 20.68
CA HIS A 276 -2.18 28.82 20.85
C HIS A 276 -2.90 28.39 19.57
N LEU A 277 -2.47 28.90 18.41
CA LEU A 277 -2.98 28.44 17.11
C LEU A 277 -2.70 26.95 16.88
N LEU A 278 -1.46 26.50 17.12
CA LEU A 278 -1.08 25.09 16.97
C LEU A 278 -1.89 24.16 17.89
N LYS A 279 -2.25 24.61 19.09
CA LYS A 279 -3.15 23.87 19.99
C LYS A 279 -4.57 23.80 19.44
N ARG A 280 -5.12 24.92 18.94
CA ARG A 280 -6.48 24.96 18.36
C ARG A 280 -6.63 24.04 17.16
N ILE A 281 -5.67 24.00 16.24
CA ILE A 281 -5.72 23.07 15.09
C ILE A 281 -5.52 21.61 15.50
N SER A 282 -5.06 21.36 16.73
CA SER A 282 -4.85 20.03 17.32
C SER A 282 -6.01 19.59 18.21
N GLU A 283 -7.16 20.26 18.14
CA GLU A 283 -8.37 19.88 18.87
C GLU A 283 -8.94 18.55 18.36
N PRO A 284 -9.48 17.68 19.24
CA PRO A 284 -9.92 16.33 18.87
C PRO A 284 -10.93 16.28 17.72
N SER A 285 -11.87 17.22 17.66
CA SER A 285 -12.90 17.27 16.61
C SER A 285 -12.31 17.56 15.23
N LEU A 286 -11.28 18.40 15.15
CA LEU A 286 -10.58 18.69 13.90
C LEU A 286 -9.75 17.49 13.46
N ILE A 287 -9.05 16.85 14.40
CA ILE A 287 -8.27 15.64 14.14
C ILE A 287 -9.15 14.53 13.57
N GLU A 288 -10.33 14.31 14.16
CA GLU A 288 -11.28 13.31 13.68
C GLU A 288 -11.75 13.61 12.25
N ASN A 289 -12.00 14.88 11.94
CA ASN A 289 -12.34 15.31 10.58
C ASN A 289 -11.18 15.10 9.60
N MET A 290 -9.95 15.45 9.98
CA MET A 290 -8.74 15.22 9.15
C MET A 290 -8.58 13.74 8.81
N ILE A 291 -8.70 12.87 9.82
CA ILE A 291 -8.55 11.43 9.66
C ILE A 291 -9.65 10.89 8.74
N ARG A 292 -10.92 11.21 9.03
CA ARG A 292 -12.06 10.70 8.26
C ARG A 292 -11.98 11.06 6.77
N ASN A 293 -11.50 12.26 6.44
CA ASN A 293 -11.49 12.73 5.05
C ASN A 293 -10.29 12.20 4.24
N HIS A 294 -9.16 11.92 4.89
CA HIS A 294 -7.88 11.71 4.18
C HIS A 294 -7.21 10.36 4.42
N ILE A 295 -7.65 9.55 5.39
CA ILE A 295 -6.91 8.34 5.79
C ILE A 295 -6.78 7.30 4.67
N ASP A 296 -7.79 7.18 3.80
CA ASP A 296 -7.78 6.24 2.68
C ASP A 296 -7.22 6.85 1.39
N ASN A 297 -7.44 8.15 1.18
CA ASN A 297 -7.13 8.82 -0.09
C ASN A 297 -5.70 9.40 -0.12
N ARG A 298 -5.20 9.86 1.02
CA ARG A 298 -3.94 10.63 1.13
C ARG A 298 -3.15 10.25 2.39
N PRO A 299 -2.79 8.96 2.55
CA PRO A 299 -2.20 8.47 3.80
C PRO A 299 -0.86 9.12 4.14
N LYS A 300 -0.01 9.40 3.16
CA LYS A 300 1.33 9.98 3.40
C LYS A 300 1.25 11.43 3.84
N GLU A 301 0.39 12.21 3.18
CA GLU A 301 0.14 13.60 3.49
C GLU A 301 -0.53 13.75 4.85
N LEU A 302 -1.47 12.85 5.18
CA LEU A 302 -2.08 12.79 6.50
C LEU A 302 -1.05 12.44 7.58
N GLU A 303 -0.18 11.44 7.36
CA GLU A 303 0.87 11.08 8.33
C GLU A 303 1.77 12.31 8.64
N LEU A 304 2.18 13.05 7.61
CA LEU A 304 2.99 14.26 7.76
C LEU A 304 2.22 15.37 8.49
N LEU A 305 0.96 15.61 8.13
CA LEU A 305 0.11 16.60 8.78
C LEU A 305 -0.05 16.29 10.28
N LEU A 306 -0.41 15.04 10.62
CA LEU A 306 -0.64 14.61 11.98
C LEU A 306 0.63 14.70 12.84
N SER A 307 1.81 14.37 12.28
CA SER A 307 3.10 14.59 12.96
C SER A 307 3.39 16.07 13.26
N GLY A 308 2.76 16.96 12.48
CA GLY A 308 2.78 18.41 12.63
C GLY A 308 1.91 18.94 13.77
N LEU A 309 1.09 18.14 14.44
CA LEU A 309 0.21 18.61 15.52
C LEU A 309 0.96 18.88 16.83
N ASP A 310 0.26 19.50 17.78
CA ASP A 310 0.72 19.69 19.15
C ASP A 310 0.78 18.33 19.89
N PRO A 311 1.81 18.05 20.70
CA PRO A 311 1.94 16.78 21.41
C PRO A 311 0.78 16.49 22.39
N GLY A 312 0.02 17.51 22.82
CA GLY A 312 -1.20 17.35 23.59
C GLY A 312 -2.29 16.54 22.88
N ALA A 313 -2.28 16.51 21.53
CA ALA A 313 -3.22 15.74 20.73
C ALA A 313 -2.97 14.23 20.73
N ALA A 314 -1.80 13.77 21.20
CA ALA A 314 -1.40 12.38 21.04
C ALA A 314 -2.39 11.39 21.69
N LEU A 315 -3.00 11.74 22.83
CA LEU A 315 -4.01 10.90 23.46
C LEU A 315 -5.31 10.84 22.64
N ALA A 316 -5.73 11.94 22.03
CA ALA A 316 -6.88 11.96 21.15
C ALA A 316 -6.64 11.09 19.91
N LEU A 317 -5.45 11.21 19.30
CA LEU A 317 -5.04 10.38 18.17
C LEU A 317 -5.00 8.90 18.50
N PHE A 318 -4.47 8.53 19.67
CA PHE A 318 -4.48 7.15 20.11
C PHE A 318 -5.91 6.60 20.27
N LYS A 319 -6.82 7.40 20.87
CA LYS A 319 -8.23 7.02 21.02
C LYS A 319 -8.92 6.83 19.67
N ILE A 320 -8.70 7.74 18.72
CA ILE A 320 -9.24 7.61 17.37
C ILE A 320 -8.68 6.36 16.69
N ALA A 321 -7.37 6.13 16.77
CA ALA A 321 -6.74 4.93 16.23
C ALA A 321 -7.33 3.64 16.84
N ALA A 322 -7.65 3.61 18.14
CA ALA A 322 -8.26 2.46 18.77
C ALA A 322 -9.65 2.10 18.21
N GLU A 323 -10.36 3.06 17.61
CA GLU A 323 -11.66 2.83 16.98
C GLU A 323 -11.56 2.44 15.49
N LEU A 324 -10.39 2.59 14.87
CA LEU A 324 -10.22 2.27 13.46
C LEU A 324 -10.13 0.75 13.21
N PRO A 325 -10.83 0.23 12.19
CA PRO A 325 -10.89 -1.21 11.93
C PRO A 325 -9.58 -1.75 11.35
N GLN A 326 -8.94 -1.01 10.45
CA GLN A 326 -7.79 -1.51 9.70
C GLN A 326 -6.46 -1.30 10.43
N LYS A 327 -5.62 -2.35 10.45
CA LYS A 327 -4.26 -2.31 11.03
C LYS A 327 -3.39 -1.23 10.37
N SER A 328 -3.40 -1.16 9.04
CA SER A 328 -2.64 -0.17 8.25
C SER A 328 -2.93 1.29 8.65
N GLN A 329 -4.22 1.61 8.81
CA GLN A 329 -4.70 2.92 9.23
C GLN A 329 -4.24 3.29 10.65
N ARG A 330 -4.31 2.34 11.60
CA ARG A 330 -3.79 2.55 12.96
C ARG A 330 -2.29 2.80 12.98
N GLN A 331 -1.52 2.00 12.23
CA GLN A 331 -0.06 2.16 12.15
C GLN A 331 0.35 3.52 11.59
N LEU A 332 -0.39 4.05 10.62
CA LEU A 332 -0.17 5.39 10.09
C LEU A 332 -0.28 6.44 11.20
N ILE A 333 -1.34 6.39 12.00
CA ILE A 333 -1.52 7.31 13.12
C ILE A 333 -0.40 7.13 14.16
N PHE A 334 -0.03 5.88 14.49
CA PHE A 334 1.06 5.64 15.45
C PHE A 334 2.40 6.15 14.95
N ARG A 335 2.72 6.00 13.66
CA ARG A 335 3.93 6.60 13.06
C ARG A 335 3.90 8.12 13.12
N ALA A 336 2.76 8.74 12.81
CA ALA A 336 2.60 10.18 12.95
C ALA A 336 2.84 10.65 14.40
N MET A 337 2.28 9.94 15.39
CA MET A 337 2.49 10.23 16.81
C MET A 337 3.95 10.11 17.23
N ILE A 338 4.65 9.05 16.81
CA ILE A 338 6.07 8.84 17.10
C ILE A 338 6.93 10.01 16.58
N ASN A 339 6.55 10.58 15.44
CA ASN A 339 7.26 11.67 14.78
C ASN A 339 6.86 13.06 15.29
N MET A 340 5.95 13.17 16.27
CA MET A 340 5.59 14.46 16.86
C MET A 340 6.73 15.05 17.68
N GLN A 341 6.89 16.37 17.57
CA GLN A 341 7.86 17.10 18.39
C GLN A 341 7.49 17.03 19.87
N ASN A 342 8.47 16.70 20.73
CA ASN A 342 8.30 16.56 22.18
C ASN A 342 7.25 15.51 22.59
N PHE A 343 7.04 14.48 21.77
CA PHE A 343 6.14 13.37 22.10
C PHE A 343 6.63 12.59 23.33
N ASP A 344 5.75 12.40 24.31
CA ASP A 344 6.00 11.56 25.48
C ASP A 344 5.13 10.28 25.43
N PRO A 345 5.72 9.11 25.13
CA PRO A 345 4.97 7.85 25.05
C PRO A 345 4.41 7.41 26.39
N ASN A 346 4.96 7.85 27.53
CA ASN A 346 4.54 7.38 28.86
C ASN A 346 3.09 7.76 29.16
N ARG A 347 2.61 8.90 28.64
CA ARG A 347 1.20 9.31 28.77
C ARG A 347 0.26 8.30 28.09
N ILE A 348 0.64 7.81 26.92
CA ILE A 348 -0.15 6.82 26.16
C ILE A 348 -0.06 5.45 26.83
N LEU A 349 1.14 5.02 27.25
CA LEU A 349 1.33 3.77 27.97
C LEU A 349 0.51 3.73 29.27
N SER A 350 0.51 4.82 30.05
CA SER A 350 -0.31 4.93 31.27
C SER A 350 -1.80 4.79 30.96
N TYR A 351 -2.27 5.39 29.86
CA TYR A 351 -3.66 5.26 29.42
C TYR A 351 -4.01 3.81 29.03
N ILE A 352 -3.12 3.13 28.28
CA ILE A 352 -3.30 1.73 27.88
C ILE A 352 -3.42 0.83 29.11
N VAL A 353 -2.49 0.98 30.07
CA VAL A 353 -2.49 0.19 31.32
C VAL A 353 -3.78 0.40 32.11
N ALA A 354 -4.23 1.65 32.26
CA ALA A 354 -5.47 1.97 32.97
C ALA A 354 -6.72 1.41 32.29
N ASN A 355 -6.71 1.26 30.96
CA ASN A 355 -7.85 0.87 30.14
C ASN A 355 -7.70 -0.53 29.51
N LYS A 356 -6.81 -1.38 30.05
CA LYS A 356 -6.48 -2.71 29.51
C LYS A 356 -7.64 -3.69 29.39
N LYS A 357 -8.79 -3.40 30.01
CA LYS A 357 -10.02 -4.19 29.89
C LYS A 357 -10.76 -3.98 28.56
N SER A 358 -10.53 -2.85 27.89
CA SER A 358 -11.11 -2.60 26.57
C SER A 358 -10.26 -3.30 25.51
N GLU A 359 -10.84 -4.28 24.81
CA GLU A 359 -10.17 -5.05 23.76
C GLU A 359 -9.61 -4.14 22.66
N LYS A 360 -10.40 -3.15 22.21
CA LYS A 360 -9.98 -2.15 21.21
C LYS A 360 -8.75 -1.37 21.66
N VAL A 361 -8.77 -0.86 22.90
CA VAL A 361 -7.66 -0.09 23.46
C VAL A 361 -6.43 -0.97 23.65
N LEU A 362 -6.60 -2.21 24.10
CA LEU A 362 -5.49 -3.13 24.29
C LEU A 362 -4.87 -3.54 22.94
N ALA A 363 -5.68 -3.88 21.94
CA ALA A 363 -5.21 -4.24 20.61
C ALA A 363 -4.40 -3.10 19.96
N ALA A 364 -4.94 -1.88 19.99
CA ALA A 364 -4.28 -0.67 19.53
C ALA A 364 -3.04 -0.34 20.36
N GLY A 365 -3.08 -0.57 21.68
CA GLY A 365 -1.96 -0.33 22.59
C GLY A 365 -0.77 -1.25 22.32
N LEU A 366 -1.02 -2.55 22.13
CA LEU A 366 0.01 -3.53 21.74
C LEU A 366 0.63 -3.16 20.40
N GLU A 367 -0.19 -2.73 19.43
CA GLU A 367 0.30 -2.28 18.14
C GLU A 367 1.14 -0.99 18.24
N PHE A 368 0.68 -0.01 19.02
CA PHE A 368 1.43 1.22 19.30
C PHE A 368 2.80 0.93 19.93
N ILE A 369 2.85 -0.01 20.90
CA ILE A 369 4.09 -0.49 21.50
C ILE A 369 4.98 -1.19 20.46
N SER A 370 4.40 -1.98 19.57
CA SER A 370 5.13 -2.66 18.51
C SER A 370 5.79 -1.68 17.54
N VAL A 371 5.03 -0.70 17.03
CA VAL A 371 5.50 0.31 16.07
C VAL A 371 6.55 1.24 16.71
N GLY A 372 6.31 1.70 17.95
CA GLY A 372 7.20 2.62 18.65
C GLY A 372 8.37 1.97 19.40
N LYS A 373 8.38 0.65 19.53
CA LYS A 373 9.41 -0.14 20.25
C LYS A 373 9.65 0.34 21.68
N TYR A 374 8.57 0.65 22.41
CA TYR A 374 8.66 1.22 23.76
C TYR A 374 9.03 0.18 24.83
N SER A 375 10.33 0.05 25.10
CA SER A 375 10.86 -0.91 26.09
C SER A 375 10.36 -0.68 27.52
N GLN A 376 9.89 0.54 27.84
CA GLN A 376 9.25 0.86 29.12
C GLN A 376 7.99 0.02 29.38
N ALA A 377 7.34 -0.51 28.33
CA ALA A 377 6.15 -1.35 28.46
C ALA A 377 6.47 -2.81 28.85
N ARG A 378 7.74 -3.19 29.02
CA ARG A 378 8.16 -4.59 29.22
C ARG A 378 7.45 -5.28 30.39
N GLU A 379 7.36 -4.62 31.54
CA GLU A 379 6.70 -5.17 32.73
C GLU A 379 5.22 -5.45 32.45
N PHE A 380 4.51 -4.46 31.91
CA PHE A 380 3.11 -4.58 31.50
C PHE A 380 2.88 -5.70 30.47
N LEU A 381 3.71 -5.80 29.43
CA LEU A 381 3.57 -6.87 28.43
C LEU A 381 3.83 -8.25 29.02
N THR A 382 4.77 -8.37 29.97
CA THR A 382 5.07 -9.64 30.65
C THR A 382 3.91 -10.09 31.52
N GLU A 383 3.28 -9.17 32.27
CA GLU A 383 2.07 -9.47 33.05
C GLU A 383 0.92 -9.96 32.18
N LEU A 384 0.75 -9.40 30.97
CA LEU A 384 -0.32 -9.80 30.06
C LEU A 384 -0.19 -11.22 29.54
N GLN A 385 1.03 -11.80 29.48
CA GLN A 385 1.24 -13.15 28.95
C GLN A 385 0.41 -14.22 29.65
N MET A 386 0.09 -14.04 30.93
CA MET A 386 -0.65 -15.03 31.72
C MET A 386 -2.15 -15.07 31.41
N ASN A 387 -2.75 -13.95 31.00
CA ASN A 387 -4.21 -13.79 30.94
C ASN A 387 -4.69 -13.03 29.69
N ILE A 388 -3.93 -13.08 28.59
CA ILE A 388 -4.35 -12.41 27.36
C ILE A 388 -5.40 -13.22 26.59
N ASP A 389 -6.35 -12.52 25.98
CA ASP A 389 -7.29 -13.11 25.04
C ASP A 389 -6.55 -13.79 23.88
N LYS A 390 -7.06 -14.95 23.45
CA LYS A 390 -6.53 -15.72 22.31
C LYS A 390 -6.39 -14.84 21.06
N ASN A 391 -7.35 -13.95 20.81
CA ASN A 391 -7.36 -13.09 19.63
C ASN A 391 -6.22 -12.04 19.63
N LEU A 392 -5.70 -11.69 20.80
CA LEU A 392 -4.66 -10.67 20.97
C LEU A 392 -3.25 -11.24 21.16
N LYS A 393 -3.09 -12.56 21.22
CA LYS A 393 -1.78 -13.21 21.40
C LYS A 393 -0.76 -12.78 20.35
N LYS A 394 -1.16 -12.65 19.08
CA LYS A 394 -0.27 -12.19 18.00
C LYS A 394 0.17 -10.74 18.22
N ASN A 395 -0.75 -9.86 18.59
CA ASN A 395 -0.42 -8.46 18.89
C ASN A 395 0.56 -8.37 20.06
N LEU A 396 0.36 -9.17 21.11
CA LEU A 396 1.28 -9.21 22.25
C LEU A 396 2.65 -9.77 21.86
N LEU A 397 2.67 -10.82 21.05
CA LEU A 397 3.90 -11.41 20.52
C LEU A 397 4.69 -10.39 19.68
N GLU A 398 4.03 -9.68 18.77
CA GLU A 398 4.65 -8.61 17.96
C GLU A 398 5.17 -7.45 18.82
N ALA A 399 4.43 -7.08 19.88
CA ALA A 399 4.85 -6.05 20.83
C ALA A 399 6.04 -6.48 21.68
N LEU A 400 6.05 -7.72 22.19
CA LEU A 400 7.18 -8.28 22.92
C LEU A 400 8.41 -8.44 22.02
N SER A 401 8.23 -8.89 20.78
CA SER A 401 9.32 -9.06 19.83
C SER A 401 10.04 -7.73 19.57
N SER A 402 9.26 -6.65 19.34
CA SER A 402 9.78 -5.33 19.00
C SER A 402 10.64 -4.68 20.09
N ILE A 403 10.42 -5.05 21.35
CA ILE A 403 11.16 -4.52 22.52
C ILE A 403 12.13 -5.52 23.14
N GLU A 404 12.35 -6.65 22.49
CA GLU A 404 13.17 -7.74 22.99
C GLU A 404 12.69 -8.41 24.30
N GLY A 405 11.37 -8.56 24.44
CA GLY A 405 10.71 -9.34 25.47
C GLY A 405 10.84 -10.86 25.29
N ASP A 406 10.36 -11.61 26.29
CA ASP A 406 10.37 -13.08 26.27
C ASP A 406 9.26 -13.63 25.37
N LEU A 407 9.64 -14.42 24.36
CA LEU A 407 8.72 -15.07 23.41
C LEU A 407 8.53 -16.56 23.72
N THR A 408 9.24 -17.09 24.72
CA THR A 408 9.22 -18.52 25.12
C THR A 408 7.80 -19.06 25.32
N PRO A 409 6.86 -18.33 25.98
CA PRO A 409 5.50 -18.85 26.19
C PRO A 409 4.72 -19.15 24.90
N PHE A 410 5.05 -18.49 23.79
CA PHE A 410 4.32 -18.64 22.52
C PHE A 410 4.89 -19.71 21.60
N PHE A 411 6.09 -20.24 21.90
CA PHE A 411 6.78 -21.21 21.04
C PHE A 411 6.05 -22.57 20.92
N TYR A 412 5.31 -22.92 21.97
CA TYR A 412 4.48 -24.12 22.08
C TYR A 412 2.98 -23.80 22.17
N ASP A 413 2.54 -22.61 21.73
CA ASP A 413 1.13 -22.20 21.81
C ASP A 413 0.20 -23.19 21.09
N ASP A 414 -1.01 -23.40 21.59
CA ASP A 414 -1.98 -24.30 20.94
C ASP A 414 -2.38 -23.80 19.54
N ASP A 415 -2.40 -22.48 19.33
CA ASP A 415 -2.70 -21.87 18.04
C ASP A 415 -1.47 -21.91 17.11
N ILE A 416 -1.59 -22.66 16.02
CA ILE A 416 -0.55 -22.78 14.97
C ILE A 416 -0.13 -21.42 14.41
N SER A 417 -1.07 -20.48 14.31
CA SER A 417 -0.80 -19.16 13.78
C SER A 417 0.09 -18.34 14.73
N VAL A 418 -0.11 -18.49 16.04
CA VAL A 418 0.75 -17.88 17.06
C VAL A 418 2.15 -18.51 17.04
N ARG A 419 2.25 -19.84 16.93
CA ARG A 419 3.54 -20.54 16.81
C ARG A 419 4.32 -20.09 15.57
N MET A 420 3.67 -20.02 14.41
CA MET A 420 4.30 -19.60 13.17
C MET A 420 4.78 -18.14 13.22
N THR A 421 3.97 -17.23 13.79
CA THR A 421 4.43 -15.85 14.03
C THR A 421 5.61 -15.83 14.99
N THR A 422 5.63 -16.70 16.01
CA THR A 422 6.76 -16.80 16.95
C THR A 422 8.04 -17.22 16.23
N TYR A 423 7.97 -18.21 15.34
CA TYR A 423 9.12 -18.65 14.53
C TYR A 423 9.63 -17.54 13.60
N LEU A 424 8.73 -16.79 12.98
CA LEU A 424 9.07 -15.65 12.14
C LEU A 424 9.80 -14.56 12.93
N GLU A 425 9.28 -14.21 14.11
CA GLU A 425 9.87 -13.17 14.96
C GLU A 425 11.23 -13.61 15.53
N MET A 426 11.37 -14.88 15.93
CA MET A 426 12.67 -15.44 16.34
C MET A 426 13.68 -15.47 15.19
N LYS A 427 13.24 -15.73 13.95
CA LYS A 427 14.11 -15.64 12.77
C LYS A 427 14.56 -14.21 12.49
N ARG A 428 13.64 -13.23 12.59
CA ARG A 428 13.94 -11.80 12.37
C ARG A 428 14.89 -11.25 13.42
N ASN A 429 14.82 -11.74 14.64
CA ASN A 429 15.61 -11.25 15.76
C ASN A 429 16.20 -12.41 16.59
N PRO A 430 17.24 -13.10 16.09
CA PRO A 430 17.80 -14.29 16.72
C PRO A 430 18.43 -13.98 18.08
N ARG A 431 18.10 -14.77 19.11
CA ARG A 431 18.65 -14.60 20.47
C ARG A 431 19.09 -15.92 21.07
N LYS A 432 20.22 -15.90 21.80
CA LYS A 432 20.78 -17.06 22.49
C LYS A 432 19.78 -17.76 23.43
N SER A 433 18.87 -17.00 24.05
CA SER A 433 17.83 -17.54 24.95
C SER A 433 16.91 -18.57 24.28
N PHE A 434 16.75 -18.52 22.95
CA PHE A 434 15.85 -19.43 22.22
C PHE A 434 16.51 -20.73 21.77
N VAL A 435 17.84 -20.86 21.92
CA VAL A 435 18.61 -22.03 21.44
C VAL A 435 18.07 -23.35 21.99
N ASN A 436 17.74 -23.41 23.29
CA ASN A 436 17.25 -24.63 23.92
C ASN A 436 15.90 -25.08 23.34
N LEU A 437 14.97 -24.14 23.13
CA LEU A 437 13.66 -24.42 22.53
C LEU A 437 13.80 -25.00 21.11
N ILE A 438 14.71 -24.43 20.32
CA ILE A 438 14.97 -24.86 18.95
C ILE A 438 15.57 -26.27 18.93
N VAL A 439 16.54 -26.53 19.81
CA VAL A 439 17.17 -27.86 19.96
C VAL A 439 16.14 -28.91 20.40
N GLU A 440 15.29 -28.59 21.37
CA GLU A 440 14.22 -29.48 21.82
C GLU A 440 13.23 -29.79 20.69
N ARG A 441 12.78 -28.76 19.95
CA ARG A 441 11.85 -28.95 18.84
C ARG A 441 12.47 -29.75 17.69
N LEU A 442 13.74 -29.52 17.35
CA LEU A 442 14.48 -30.30 16.35
C LEU A 442 14.57 -31.79 16.70
N LYS A 443 14.61 -32.13 17.99
CA LYS A 443 14.62 -33.51 18.49
C LYS A 443 13.22 -34.12 18.63
N SER A 444 12.17 -33.31 18.51
CA SER A 444 10.80 -33.77 18.75
C SER A 444 10.24 -34.56 17.57
N ASP A 445 9.52 -35.64 17.86
CA ASP A 445 8.72 -36.36 16.86
C ASP A 445 7.60 -35.49 16.26
N GLU A 446 7.16 -34.45 16.98
CA GLU A 446 6.12 -33.54 16.50
C GLU A 446 6.51 -32.82 15.22
N LEU A 447 7.76 -32.34 15.13
CA LEU A 447 8.29 -31.69 13.94
C LEU A 447 8.18 -32.58 12.70
N PHE A 448 8.44 -33.87 12.84
CA PHE A 448 8.44 -34.80 11.72
C PHE A 448 7.02 -35.27 11.35
N PHE A 449 6.16 -35.48 12.36
CA PHE A 449 4.91 -36.22 12.17
C PHE A 449 3.63 -35.41 12.35
N LYS A 450 3.64 -34.36 13.18
CA LYS A 450 2.46 -33.56 13.51
C LYS A 450 2.39 -32.24 12.75
N PHE A 451 3.52 -31.56 12.55
CA PHE A 451 3.54 -30.27 11.86
C PHE A 451 3.02 -30.43 10.42
N ASP A 452 2.23 -29.45 9.97
CA ASP A 452 1.88 -29.33 8.56
C ASP A 452 3.06 -28.80 7.74
N VAL A 453 2.87 -28.72 6.42
CA VAL A 453 3.93 -28.27 5.49
C VAL A 453 4.37 -26.83 5.77
N LEU A 454 3.43 -25.94 6.11
CA LEU A 454 3.69 -24.51 6.27
C LEU A 454 4.40 -24.23 7.60
N GLU A 455 3.98 -24.90 8.67
CA GLU A 455 4.63 -24.86 9.98
C GLU A 455 6.05 -25.45 9.91
N LYS A 456 6.24 -26.58 9.21
CA LYS A 456 7.59 -27.13 8.94
C LYS A 456 8.48 -26.11 8.25
N LYS A 457 8.00 -25.49 7.18
CA LYS A 457 8.77 -24.50 6.41
C LYS A 457 9.15 -23.30 7.28
N GLN A 458 8.23 -22.79 8.09
CA GLN A 458 8.51 -21.66 8.98
C GLN A 458 9.48 -22.02 10.10
N PHE A 459 9.25 -23.14 10.80
CA PHE A 459 10.13 -23.58 11.86
C PHE A 459 11.54 -23.90 11.33
N LEU A 460 11.65 -24.74 10.29
CA LEU A 460 12.95 -25.12 9.74
C LEU A 460 13.66 -23.94 9.08
N GLY A 461 12.91 -22.97 8.56
CA GLY A 461 13.43 -21.72 8.02
C GLY A 461 14.09 -20.81 9.06
N LEU A 462 13.83 -20.99 10.36
CA LEU A 462 14.49 -20.23 11.43
C LEU A 462 15.82 -20.86 11.86
N VAL A 463 15.94 -22.19 11.74
CA VAL A 463 17.08 -22.98 12.25
C VAL A 463 18.45 -22.49 11.75
N PRO A 464 18.63 -22.10 10.47
CA PRO A 464 19.91 -21.59 9.98
C PRO A 464 20.38 -20.32 10.69
N GLU A 465 19.48 -19.53 11.28
CA GLU A 465 19.86 -18.35 12.07
C GLU A 465 20.56 -18.68 13.38
N TYR A 466 20.49 -19.95 13.80
CA TYR A 466 21.07 -20.44 15.04
C TYR A 466 22.22 -21.42 14.82
N ILE A 467 22.68 -21.63 13.58
CA ILE A 467 23.75 -22.59 13.27
C ILE A 467 25.07 -22.29 13.98
N ASP A 468 25.31 -21.02 14.35
CA ASP A 468 26.53 -20.63 15.03
C ASP A 468 26.58 -21.11 16.48
N TYR A 469 25.44 -21.50 17.07
CA TYR A 469 25.37 -22.07 18.40
C TYR A 469 25.71 -23.58 18.37
N PRO A 470 26.73 -24.03 19.12
CA PRO A 470 27.19 -25.42 19.08
C PRO A 470 26.11 -26.48 19.31
N ALA A 471 25.15 -26.21 20.20
CA ALA A 471 24.05 -27.14 20.50
C ALA A 471 23.13 -27.39 19.29
N VAL A 472 22.90 -26.35 18.46
CA VAL A 472 22.10 -26.47 17.23
C VAL A 472 22.92 -27.21 16.17
N GLU A 473 24.18 -26.82 15.99
CA GLU A 473 25.11 -27.47 15.06
C GLU A 473 25.24 -28.97 15.33
N GLU A 474 25.44 -29.37 16.59
CA GLU A 474 25.53 -30.76 17.01
C GLU A 474 24.20 -31.51 16.78
N THR A 475 23.08 -30.88 17.08
CA THR A 475 21.75 -31.48 16.86
C THR A 475 21.51 -31.75 15.37
N LEU A 476 21.85 -30.79 14.51
CA LEU A 476 21.74 -30.95 13.05
C LEU A 476 22.69 -32.00 12.51
N ARG A 477 23.93 -32.03 13.01
CA ARG A 477 24.92 -33.06 12.68
C ARG A 477 24.39 -34.45 13.01
N ASN A 478 23.80 -34.61 14.19
CA ASN A 478 23.19 -35.86 14.60
C ASN A 478 22.03 -36.24 13.66
N ILE A 479 21.11 -35.31 13.36
CA ILE A 479 19.98 -35.55 12.44
C ILE A 479 20.47 -35.99 11.05
N LEU A 480 21.49 -35.34 10.49
CA LEU A 480 21.99 -35.60 9.13
C LEU A 480 22.90 -36.84 9.03
N THR A 481 23.46 -37.30 10.15
CA THR A 481 24.36 -38.48 10.17
C THR A 481 23.72 -39.70 10.85
N GLN A 482 22.52 -39.56 11.40
CA GLN A 482 21.82 -40.64 12.10
C GLN A 482 21.55 -41.83 11.18
N ASN A 483 21.79 -43.03 11.71
CA ASN A 483 21.36 -44.26 11.07
C ASN A 483 19.97 -44.64 11.60
N LEU A 484 18.93 -44.43 10.78
CA LEU A 484 17.57 -44.82 11.13
C LEU A 484 17.44 -46.34 11.26
N SER A 485 16.71 -46.80 12.27
CA SER A 485 16.40 -48.23 12.42
C SER A 485 15.57 -48.75 11.25
N LEU A 486 15.69 -50.05 10.95
CA LEU A 486 15.00 -50.69 9.83
C LEU A 486 13.47 -50.51 9.93
N ILE A 487 12.93 -50.60 11.14
CA ILE A 487 11.50 -50.43 11.44
C ILE A 487 11.06 -48.99 11.12
N TYR A 488 11.85 -47.98 11.50
CA TYR A 488 11.55 -46.58 11.24
C TYR A 488 11.56 -46.24 9.74
N LYS A 489 12.48 -46.86 8.99
CA LYS A 489 12.54 -46.76 7.51
C LYS A 489 11.28 -47.34 6.83
N ILE A 490 10.68 -48.36 7.43
CA ILE A 490 9.50 -49.04 6.85
C ILE A 490 8.20 -48.33 7.24
N THR A 491 8.06 -47.88 8.49
CA THR A 491 6.76 -47.40 9.00
C THR A 491 6.55 -45.88 8.92
N LYS A 492 7.62 -45.07 8.81
CA LYS A 492 7.53 -43.60 8.97
C LYS A 492 8.44 -42.78 8.02
N SER A 493 9.00 -43.40 6.98
CA SER A 493 10.06 -42.79 6.16
C SER A 493 9.65 -41.58 5.32
N LYS A 494 8.46 -41.56 4.70
CA LYS A 494 8.10 -40.48 3.75
C LYS A 494 8.11 -39.09 4.40
N LYS A 495 7.34 -38.90 5.48
CA LYS A 495 7.26 -37.62 6.21
C LYS A 495 8.61 -37.20 6.80
N TYR A 496 9.42 -38.18 7.22
CA TYR A 496 10.75 -37.91 7.76
C TYR A 496 11.69 -37.32 6.71
N TYR A 497 11.82 -37.97 5.55
CA TYR A 497 12.67 -37.47 4.46
C TYR A 497 12.15 -36.15 3.88
N GLU A 498 10.84 -35.93 3.86
CA GLU A 498 10.25 -34.66 3.46
C GLU A 498 10.65 -33.52 4.41
N THR A 499 10.55 -33.73 5.73
CA THR A 499 11.03 -32.77 6.73
C THR A 499 12.54 -32.52 6.59
N LEU A 500 13.34 -33.56 6.35
CA LEU A 500 14.78 -33.40 6.08
C LEU A 500 15.05 -32.59 4.81
N GLN A 501 14.26 -32.76 3.76
CA GLN A 501 14.41 -31.97 2.53
C GLN A 501 14.16 -30.48 2.82
N PHE A 502 13.10 -30.16 3.57
CA PHE A 502 12.85 -28.79 4.00
C PHE A 502 14.00 -28.22 4.82
N LEU A 503 14.52 -29.00 5.78
CA LEU A 503 15.66 -28.58 6.60
C LEU A 503 16.90 -28.30 5.74
N ILE A 504 17.27 -29.22 4.85
CA ILE A 504 18.44 -29.08 3.97
C ILE A 504 18.28 -27.85 3.06
N ASN A 505 17.10 -27.67 2.46
CA ASN A 505 16.83 -26.51 1.61
C ASN A 505 16.97 -25.20 2.41
N SER A 506 16.37 -25.11 3.60
CA SER A 506 16.50 -23.92 4.46
C SER A 506 17.94 -23.65 4.89
N LEU A 507 18.73 -24.70 5.16
CA LEU A 507 20.15 -24.55 5.46
C LEU A 507 20.90 -23.97 4.25
N VAL A 508 20.69 -24.51 3.04
CA VAL A 508 21.31 -24.01 1.80
C VAL A 508 20.96 -22.55 1.54
N GLU A 509 19.69 -22.16 1.70
CA GLU A 509 19.22 -20.79 1.51
C GLU A 509 19.96 -19.75 2.38
N SER A 510 20.45 -20.16 3.54
CA SER A 510 21.20 -19.28 4.46
C SER A 510 22.59 -18.89 3.95
N ASN A 511 23.15 -19.66 3.01
CA ASN A 511 24.48 -19.48 2.44
C ASN A 511 25.62 -19.30 3.49
N LYS A 512 25.52 -19.98 4.64
CA LYS A 512 26.51 -19.89 5.73
C LYS A 512 27.63 -20.93 5.56
N ARG A 513 28.89 -20.54 5.79
CA ARG A 513 30.05 -21.45 5.73
C ARG A 513 29.91 -22.68 6.64
N LYS A 514 29.34 -22.52 7.84
CA LYS A 514 29.06 -23.64 8.75
C LYS A 514 28.10 -24.66 8.15
N VAL A 515 27.10 -24.21 7.40
CA VAL A 515 26.18 -25.11 6.69
C VAL A 515 26.92 -25.93 5.65
N TYR A 516 27.79 -25.28 4.84
CA TYR A 516 28.58 -25.99 3.85
C TYR A 516 29.44 -27.10 4.49
N LEU A 517 30.13 -26.80 5.59
CA LEU A 517 30.93 -27.78 6.34
C LEU A 517 30.07 -28.92 6.90
N LEU A 518 28.89 -28.59 7.45
CA LEU A 518 27.95 -29.56 7.98
C LEU A 518 27.44 -30.53 6.90
N LEU A 519 27.09 -30.02 5.72
CA LEU A 519 26.61 -30.82 4.59
C LEU A 519 27.72 -31.72 4.02
N ILE A 520 28.97 -31.22 3.90
CA ILE A 520 30.12 -32.06 3.52
C ILE A 520 30.29 -33.22 4.49
N GLU A 521 30.21 -32.94 5.78
CA GLU A 521 30.34 -33.96 6.79
C GLU A 521 29.21 -34.98 6.72
N ALA A 522 27.97 -34.53 6.52
CA ALA A 522 26.82 -35.40 6.34
C ALA A 522 27.03 -36.36 5.17
N VAL A 523 27.48 -35.87 4.00
CA VAL A 523 27.77 -36.72 2.82
C VAL A 523 28.81 -37.80 3.15
N LYS A 524 29.86 -37.44 3.90
CA LYS A 524 30.95 -38.36 4.26
C LYS A 524 30.56 -39.39 5.32
N LYS A 525 29.77 -38.99 6.32
CA LYS A 525 29.53 -39.81 7.53
C LYS A 525 28.19 -40.52 7.54
N THR A 526 27.20 -40.07 6.78
CA THR A 526 25.87 -40.67 6.82
C THR A 526 25.87 -42.07 6.20
N LYS A 527 25.20 -43.01 6.89
CA LYS A 527 24.96 -44.38 6.40
C LYS A 527 23.68 -44.49 5.56
N ASP A 528 22.87 -43.43 5.55
CA ASP A 528 21.63 -43.38 4.78
C ASP A 528 21.89 -42.82 3.37
N SER A 529 21.69 -43.65 2.34
CA SER A 529 21.95 -43.26 0.95
C SER A 529 21.10 -42.09 0.49
N LYS A 530 19.86 -41.98 0.98
CA LYS A 530 18.95 -40.91 0.59
C LYS A 530 19.35 -39.58 1.22
N ILE A 531 19.74 -39.57 2.50
CA ILE A 531 20.29 -38.36 3.13
C ILE A 531 21.57 -37.93 2.44
N ARG A 532 22.45 -38.89 2.08
CA ARG A 532 23.68 -38.61 1.32
C ARG A 532 23.38 -37.92 0.00
N GLU A 533 22.44 -38.45 -0.78
CA GLU A 533 22.02 -37.88 -2.06
C GLU A 533 21.45 -36.47 -1.90
N MET A 534 20.54 -36.26 -0.94
CA MET A 534 19.95 -34.95 -0.65
C MET A 534 21.02 -33.91 -0.28
N CYS A 535 21.97 -34.26 0.58
CA CYS A 535 23.09 -33.37 0.95
C CYS A 535 24.05 -33.13 -0.22
N SER A 536 24.33 -34.14 -1.04
CA SER A 536 25.17 -33.99 -2.24
C SER A 536 24.55 -33.06 -3.27
N GLU A 537 23.23 -33.16 -3.49
CA GLU A 537 22.52 -32.27 -4.41
C GLU A 537 22.46 -30.84 -3.87
N ALA A 538 22.23 -30.68 -2.57
CA ALA A 538 22.27 -29.40 -1.87
C ALA A 538 23.63 -28.70 -1.98
N LEU A 539 24.75 -29.44 -1.88
CA LEU A 539 26.10 -28.89 -2.03
C LEU A 539 26.37 -28.33 -3.43
N LYS A 540 25.72 -28.86 -4.49
CA LYS A 540 25.86 -28.31 -5.85
C LYS A 540 25.21 -26.93 -5.99
N GLN A 541 24.25 -26.61 -5.13
CA GLN A 541 23.50 -25.34 -5.18
C GLN A 541 24.21 -24.22 -4.43
N LEU A 542 25.12 -24.55 -3.50
CA LEU A 542 25.97 -23.58 -2.82
C LEU A 542 27.13 -23.21 -3.76
N LYS A 543 27.09 -21.99 -4.32
CA LYS A 543 28.24 -21.41 -5.03
C LYS A 543 29.36 -21.13 -4.01
N GLU A 544 30.61 -21.41 -4.39
CA GLU A 544 31.82 -21.24 -3.56
C GLU A 544 31.92 -19.89 -2.84
#